data_AF-A0A7Z8JYR6-F1
#
_entry.id   AF-A0A7Z8JYR6-F1
#
_cell.length_a   1.000
_cell.length_b   1.000
_cell.length_c   1.000
_cell.angle_alpha   90.00
_cell.angle_beta   90.00
_cell.angle_gamma   90.00
#
_symmetry.space_group_name_H-M   'P 1'
#
loop_
_entity.id
_entity.type
_entity.pdbx_description
1 polymer ?
#
loop_
_entity_poly.entity_id
_entity_poly.type
_entity_poly.pdbx_seq_one_letter_code
_entity_poly.pdbx_strand_id
1 'polypeptide(L)'
;MTSSRAAVLRPSRRAPRRVLAGAALLALAVPLAACSGDDDRVQAFCSAGEDAMSEITAAGSLSDDPQAFADAIGAARDQFDEVEAPDEIADSWEVFTSTFADLDDALSDIDPSDQEAFTAALQQFAESADSEDLSTASDELSAFTTENCE
;
A
#
# COMPACT_ATOMS: atom_id res chain seq x y z
N MET A 1 47.40 -52.08 28.58
CA MET A 1 47.08 -52.89 27.40
C MET A 1 47.28 -52.02 26.17
N THR A 2 48.11 -52.52 25.25
CA THR A 2 48.10 -52.32 23.78
C THR A 2 47.95 -50.89 23.23
N SER A 3 49.03 -50.33 22.67
CA SER A 3 49.40 -50.41 21.23
C SER A 3 48.55 -49.43 20.39
N SER A 4 49.07 -48.50 19.58
CA SER A 4 50.03 -48.66 18.47
C SER A 4 50.33 -47.24 17.94
N ARG A 5 51.61 -46.87 17.70
CA ARG A 5 52.29 -46.80 16.38
C ARG A 5 51.67 -45.75 15.42
N ALA A 6 52.39 -44.96 14.65
CA ALA A 6 53.82 -44.83 14.37
C ALA A 6 54.05 -43.49 13.65
N ALA A 7 55.33 -43.14 13.55
CA ALA A 7 55.92 -41.98 12.90
C ALA A 7 55.58 -41.84 11.41
N VAL A 8 55.86 -40.67 10.81
CA VAL A 8 56.95 -40.49 9.81
C VAL A 8 56.98 -39.05 9.25
N LEU A 9 58.12 -38.41 9.50
CA LEU A 9 58.97 -37.54 8.65
C LEU A 9 58.44 -36.28 7.90
N ARG A 10 59.21 -35.19 8.10
CA ARG A 10 59.21 -33.84 7.47
C ARG A 10 59.44 -33.89 5.94
N PRO A 11 59.09 -32.83 5.15
CA PRO A 11 60.05 -31.72 4.94
C PRO A 11 59.44 -30.32 4.73
N SER A 12 60.24 -29.31 5.05
CA SER A 12 60.04 -27.88 4.80
C SER A 12 59.84 -27.55 3.32
N ARG A 13 58.85 -26.71 2.98
CA ARG A 13 58.87 -25.91 1.73
C ARG A 13 58.43 -24.47 1.97
N ARG A 14 59.27 -23.61 1.40
CA ARG A 14 59.39 -22.16 1.50
C ARG A 14 58.10 -21.42 1.11
N ALA A 15 57.85 -20.31 1.79
CA ALA A 15 56.98 -19.26 1.29
C ALA A 15 57.54 -18.67 -0.02
N PRO A 16 56.65 -18.27 -0.94
CA PRO A 16 56.84 -17.01 -1.63
C PRO A 16 55.64 -16.10 -1.40
N ARG A 17 55.95 -14.88 -0.93
CA ARG A 17 55.07 -13.71 -1.08
C ARG A 17 54.71 -13.57 -2.56
N ARG A 18 53.42 -13.66 -2.89
CA ARG A 18 52.87 -12.94 -4.04
C ARG A 18 51.99 -11.84 -3.49
N VAL A 19 52.44 -10.64 -3.80
CA VAL A 19 51.84 -9.35 -3.52
C VAL A 19 50.92 -9.04 -4.71
N LEU A 20 49.82 -8.35 -4.41
CA LEU A 20 48.95 -7.56 -5.29
C LEU A 20 47.71 -8.19 -5.91
N ALA A 21 46.61 -7.53 -5.54
CA ALA A 21 45.57 -6.98 -6.40
C ALA A 21 44.44 -7.92 -6.84
N GLY A 22 43.22 -7.54 -6.47
CA GLY A 22 42.01 -8.07 -7.05
C GLY A 22 40.81 -7.80 -6.18
N ALA A 23 40.11 -6.71 -6.45
CA ALA A 23 38.81 -6.38 -5.87
C ALA A 23 37.83 -7.55 -6.03
N ALA A 24 37.11 -7.86 -4.97
CA ALA A 24 35.80 -8.47 -5.04
C ALA A 24 35.01 -7.94 -3.86
N LEU A 25 34.27 -6.86 -4.11
CA LEU A 25 33.09 -6.49 -3.35
C LEU A 25 32.24 -7.75 -3.23
N LEU A 26 32.24 -8.38 -2.06
CA LEU A 26 31.29 -9.43 -1.75
C LEU A 26 29.93 -8.75 -1.67
N ALA A 27 29.20 -8.87 -2.77
CA ALA A 27 27.80 -8.54 -2.90
C ALA A 27 27.05 -9.01 -1.66
N LEU A 28 26.38 -8.06 -1.00
CA LEU A 28 25.26 -8.33 -0.11
C LEU A 28 24.23 -9.11 -0.93
N ALA A 29 24.32 -10.44 -0.88
CA ALA A 29 23.23 -11.31 -1.29
C ALA A 29 22.14 -11.18 -0.23
N VAL A 30 21.35 -10.12 -0.34
CA VAL A 30 20.03 -10.05 0.27
C VAL A 30 19.23 -11.18 -0.35
N PRO A 31 18.68 -12.13 0.44
CA PRO A 31 17.85 -13.19 -0.10
C PRO A 31 16.53 -12.55 -0.56
N LEU A 32 16.44 -12.22 -1.86
CA LEU A 32 15.24 -11.71 -2.56
C LEU A 32 14.12 -12.77 -2.66
N ALA A 33 14.04 -13.72 -1.72
CA ALA A 33 13.02 -14.77 -1.71
C ALA A 33 11.75 -14.38 -0.93
N ALA A 34 11.61 -13.11 -0.55
CA ALA A 34 10.46 -12.56 0.16
C ALA A 34 9.74 -11.43 -0.59
N CYS A 35 10.20 -11.00 -1.77
CA CYS A 35 9.60 -9.86 -2.49
C CYS A 35 8.42 -10.25 -3.41
N SER A 36 8.31 -11.51 -3.86
CA SER A 36 7.25 -11.87 -4.81
C SER A 36 5.82 -11.80 -4.24
N GLY A 37 5.65 -11.88 -2.92
CA GLY A 37 4.35 -11.76 -2.28
C GLY A 37 3.91 -10.30 -2.05
N ASP A 38 4.86 -9.38 -2.01
CA ASP A 38 4.56 -7.95 -1.99
C ASP A 38 4.23 -7.47 -3.40
N ASP A 39 5.00 -7.88 -4.41
CA ASP A 39 4.73 -7.54 -5.81
C ASP A 39 3.29 -7.96 -6.25
N ASP A 40 2.84 -9.18 -5.89
CA ASP A 40 1.49 -9.65 -6.22
C ASP A 40 0.39 -8.86 -5.47
N ARG A 41 0.61 -8.47 -4.21
CA ARG A 41 -0.33 -7.67 -3.41
C ARG A 41 -0.41 -6.23 -3.92
N VAL A 42 0.74 -5.63 -4.25
CA VAL A 42 0.84 -4.31 -4.84
C VAL A 42 0.13 -4.28 -6.19
N GLN A 43 0.33 -5.28 -7.06
CA GLN A 43 -0.37 -5.35 -8.35
C GLN A 43 -1.89 -5.51 -8.19
N ALA A 44 -2.34 -6.32 -7.21
CA ALA A 44 -3.77 -6.46 -6.89
C ALA A 44 -4.37 -5.13 -6.39
N PHE A 45 -3.66 -4.44 -5.49
CA PHE A 45 -4.03 -3.12 -5.00
C PHE A 45 -4.11 -2.10 -6.15
N CYS A 46 -3.11 -2.04 -7.02
CA CYS A 46 -3.09 -1.11 -8.15
C CYS A 46 -4.28 -1.33 -9.10
N SER A 47 -4.62 -2.59 -9.40
CA SER A 47 -5.72 -2.92 -10.29
C SER A 47 -7.07 -2.55 -9.68
N ALA A 48 -7.30 -2.94 -8.42
CA ALA A 48 -8.57 -2.69 -7.74
C ALA A 48 -8.74 -1.21 -7.31
N GLY A 49 -7.64 -0.56 -6.93
CA GLY A 49 -7.61 0.84 -6.57
C GLY A 49 -7.91 1.78 -7.74
N GLU A 50 -7.44 1.47 -8.96
CA GLU A 50 -7.81 2.24 -10.17
C GLU A 50 -9.32 2.19 -10.44
N ASP A 51 -9.91 0.99 -10.36
CA ASP A 51 -11.35 0.82 -10.56
C ASP A 51 -12.16 1.60 -9.51
N ALA A 52 -11.81 1.45 -8.23
CA ALA A 52 -12.51 2.12 -7.15
C ALA A 52 -12.37 3.66 -7.20
N MET A 53 -11.18 4.18 -7.53
CA MET A 53 -10.95 5.63 -7.68
C MET A 53 -11.69 6.22 -8.89
N SER A 54 -11.78 5.46 -9.98
CA SER A 54 -12.56 5.84 -11.16
C SER A 54 -14.05 5.96 -10.81
N GLU A 55 -14.58 5.02 -10.02
CA GLU A 55 -15.97 5.04 -9.57
C GLU A 55 -16.29 6.23 -8.67
N ILE A 56 -15.43 6.58 -7.71
CA ILE A 56 -15.60 7.80 -6.90
C ILE A 56 -15.61 9.06 -7.75
N THR A 57 -14.72 9.13 -8.75
CA THR A 57 -14.68 10.27 -9.67
C THR A 57 -15.98 10.37 -10.47
N ALA A 58 -16.54 9.23 -10.89
CA ALA A 58 -17.83 9.17 -11.54
C ALA A 58 -18.97 9.58 -10.59
N ALA A 59 -18.94 9.13 -9.33
CA ALA A 59 -19.91 9.48 -8.30
C ALA A 59 -19.97 11.00 -8.07
N GLY A 60 -18.83 11.70 -8.06
CA GLY A 60 -18.78 13.17 -7.95
C GLY A 60 -19.61 13.90 -9.02
N SER A 61 -19.76 13.31 -10.20
CA SER A 61 -20.59 13.84 -11.29
C SER A 61 -22.10 13.68 -11.08
N LEU A 62 -22.51 12.92 -10.06
CA LEU A 62 -23.90 12.64 -9.70
C LEU A 62 -24.40 13.55 -8.57
N SER A 63 -23.62 14.53 -8.12
CA SER A 63 -23.99 15.42 -7.01
C SER A 63 -25.31 16.19 -7.19
N ASP A 64 -25.79 16.34 -8.43
CA ASP A 64 -27.11 16.91 -8.75
C ASP A 64 -28.29 15.92 -8.58
N ASP A 65 -28.02 14.64 -8.34
CA ASP A 65 -28.98 13.57 -8.04
C ASP A 65 -28.62 12.91 -6.69
N PRO A 66 -29.19 13.39 -5.57
CA PRO A 66 -28.82 12.94 -4.23
C PRO A 66 -28.93 11.44 -4.00
N GLN A 67 -29.94 10.79 -4.59
CA GLN A 67 -30.12 9.34 -4.46
C GLN A 67 -29.02 8.61 -5.22
N ALA A 68 -28.79 8.98 -6.48
CA ALA A 68 -27.76 8.34 -7.29
C ALA A 68 -26.35 8.58 -6.71
N PHE A 69 -26.11 9.75 -6.12
CA PHE A 69 -24.87 10.04 -5.42
C PHE A 69 -24.69 9.16 -4.19
N ALA A 70 -25.69 9.09 -3.29
CA ALA A 70 -25.61 8.24 -2.09
C ALA A 70 -25.42 6.76 -2.44
N ASP A 71 -26.16 6.26 -3.44
CA ASP A 71 -26.02 4.88 -3.92
C ASP A 71 -24.60 4.62 -4.46
N ALA A 72 -24.00 5.59 -5.16
CA ALA A 72 -22.64 5.46 -5.71
C ALA A 72 -21.56 5.53 -4.63
N ILE A 73 -21.74 6.34 -3.58
CA ILE A 73 -20.82 6.38 -2.43
C ILE A 73 -20.85 5.06 -1.66
N GLY A 74 -22.04 4.49 -1.41
CA GLY A 74 -22.16 3.18 -0.78
C GLY A 74 -21.50 2.07 -1.59
N ALA A 75 -21.68 2.08 -2.92
CA ALA A 75 -21.00 1.11 -3.80
C ALA A 75 -19.46 1.28 -3.78
N ALA A 76 -18.96 2.51 -3.76
CA ALA A 76 -17.52 2.77 -3.68
C ALA A 76 -16.93 2.32 -2.34
N ARG A 77 -17.65 2.51 -1.23
CA ARG A 77 -17.26 1.99 0.09
C ARG A 77 -17.12 0.47 0.06
N ASP A 78 -18.13 -0.24 -0.45
CA ASP A 78 -18.10 -1.70 -0.54
C ASP A 78 -16.87 -2.17 -1.34
N GLN A 79 -16.49 -1.46 -2.41
CA GLN A 79 -15.28 -1.76 -3.18
C GLN A 79 -14.00 -1.51 -2.40
N PHE A 80 -13.91 -0.39 -1.67
CA PHE A 80 -12.74 -0.11 -0.84
C PHE A 80 -12.52 -1.15 0.26
N ASP A 81 -13.59 -1.67 0.86
CA ASP A 81 -13.52 -2.74 1.86
C ASP A 81 -12.99 -4.07 1.27
N GLU A 82 -13.11 -4.26 -0.05
CA GLU A 82 -12.56 -5.43 -0.75
C GLU A 82 -11.07 -5.27 -1.13
N VAL A 83 -10.51 -4.06 -1.05
CA VAL A 83 -9.12 -3.77 -1.41
C VAL A 83 -8.20 -3.91 -0.20
N GLU A 84 -7.31 -4.90 -0.24
CA GLU A 84 -6.21 -5.02 0.74
C GLU A 84 -5.03 -4.12 0.33
N ALA A 85 -4.80 -3.06 1.11
CA ALA A 85 -3.64 -2.20 0.91
C ALA A 85 -2.32 -2.87 1.36
N PRO A 86 -1.21 -2.61 0.64
CA PRO A 86 0.13 -3.00 1.05
C PRO A 86 0.50 -2.40 2.42
N ASP A 87 1.32 -3.14 3.19
CA ASP A 87 1.71 -2.77 4.55
C ASP A 87 2.35 -1.36 4.65
N GLU A 88 2.96 -0.87 3.56
CA GLU A 88 3.59 0.45 3.48
C GLU A 88 2.59 1.62 3.47
N ILE A 89 1.39 1.41 2.92
CA ILE A 89 0.33 2.43 2.80
C ILE A 89 -0.96 2.04 3.52
N ALA A 90 -0.95 0.98 4.33
CA ALA A 90 -2.14 0.47 5.00
C ALA A 90 -2.80 1.52 5.90
N ASP A 91 -2.01 2.28 6.66
CA ASP A 91 -2.51 3.34 7.53
C ASP A 91 -3.14 4.48 6.71
N SER A 92 -2.47 4.90 5.62
CA SER A 92 -2.95 5.95 4.71
C SER A 92 -4.24 5.50 3.99
N TRP A 93 -4.32 4.23 3.59
CA TRP A 93 -5.52 3.63 3.03
C TRP A 93 -6.67 3.58 4.03
N GLU A 94 -6.40 3.22 5.29
CA GLU A 94 -7.42 3.23 6.35
C GLU A 94 -7.97 4.64 6.59
N VAL A 95 -7.11 5.67 6.67
CA VAL A 95 -7.55 7.07 6.82
C VAL A 95 -8.40 7.51 5.63
N PHE A 96 -7.98 7.19 4.41
CA PHE A 96 -8.72 7.53 3.20
C PHE A 96 -10.10 6.85 3.18
N THR A 97 -10.14 5.53 3.34
CA THR A 97 -11.38 4.74 3.26
C THR A 97 -12.33 5.01 4.41
N SER A 98 -11.83 5.21 5.64
CA SER A 98 -12.66 5.61 6.78
C SER A 98 -13.34 6.97 6.57
N THR A 99 -12.65 7.92 5.93
CA THR A 99 -13.26 9.22 5.60
C THR A 99 -14.44 9.06 4.63
N PHE A 100 -14.35 8.15 3.66
CA PHE A 100 -15.48 7.85 2.77
C PHE A 100 -16.58 7.03 3.46
N ALA A 101 -16.23 6.15 4.39
CA ALA A 101 -17.21 5.44 5.22
C ALA A 101 -18.03 6.43 6.08
N ASP A 102 -17.38 7.46 6.64
CA ASP A 102 -18.08 8.52 7.38
C ASP A 102 -19.07 9.31 6.48
N LEU A 103 -18.73 9.51 5.20
CA LEU A 103 -19.65 10.10 4.23
C LEU A 103 -20.84 9.18 3.94
N ASP A 104 -20.59 7.90 3.67
CA ASP A 104 -21.66 6.92 3.42
C ASP A 104 -22.61 6.84 4.61
N ASP A 105 -22.07 6.73 5.83
CA ASP A 105 -22.86 6.70 7.06
C ASP A 105 -23.70 7.99 7.19
N ALA A 106 -23.11 9.16 6.96
CA ALA A 106 -23.82 10.44 7.01
C ALA A 106 -24.95 10.55 5.96
N LEU A 107 -24.76 10.00 4.76
CA LEU A 107 -25.77 10.00 3.71
C LEU A 107 -26.87 8.96 3.94
N SER A 108 -26.53 7.81 4.54
CA SER A 108 -27.46 6.71 4.79
C SER A 108 -28.56 7.07 5.80
N ASP A 109 -28.26 8.00 6.72
CA ASP A 109 -29.18 8.49 7.75
C ASP A 109 -30.12 9.61 7.25
N ILE A 110 -29.94 10.08 6.00
CA ILE A 110 -30.67 11.23 5.43
C ILE A 110 -31.73 10.76 4.44
N ASP A 111 -32.86 11.47 4.40
CA ASP A 111 -33.82 11.33 3.30
C ASP A 111 -33.24 12.03 2.05
N PRO A 112 -32.92 11.30 0.97
CA PRO A 112 -32.32 11.88 -0.24
C PRO A 112 -33.25 12.85 -0.99
N SER A 113 -34.55 12.91 -0.63
CA SER A 113 -35.46 13.96 -1.11
C SER A 113 -35.34 15.28 -0.32
N ASP A 114 -34.70 15.26 0.84
CA ASP A 114 -34.36 16.44 1.64
C ASP A 114 -33.01 17.04 1.17
N GLN A 115 -33.11 17.91 0.17
CA GLN A 115 -31.94 18.60 -0.39
C GLN A 115 -31.18 19.46 0.62
N GLU A 116 -31.85 19.99 1.65
CA GLU A 116 -31.19 20.82 2.67
C GLU A 116 -30.31 19.94 3.56
N ALA A 117 -30.86 18.82 4.03
CA ALA A 117 -30.11 17.84 4.83
C ALA A 117 -28.94 17.25 4.03
N PHE A 118 -29.17 16.84 2.77
CA PHE A 118 -28.14 16.30 1.90
C PHE A 118 -26.99 17.30 1.67
N THR A 119 -27.33 18.55 1.34
CA THR A 119 -26.32 19.61 1.15
C THR A 119 -25.54 19.88 2.43
N ALA A 120 -26.19 19.86 3.59
CA ALA A 120 -25.52 20.05 4.87
C ALA A 120 -24.53 18.91 5.18
N ALA A 121 -24.89 17.67 4.88
CA ALA A 121 -23.99 16.52 5.04
C ALA A 121 -22.76 16.62 4.13
N LEU A 122 -22.95 17.00 2.86
CA LEU A 122 -21.81 17.22 1.95
C LEU A 122 -20.88 18.35 2.42
N GLN A 123 -21.43 19.42 2.98
CA GLN A 123 -20.61 20.51 3.55
C GLN A 123 -19.81 20.04 4.76
N GLN A 124 -20.46 19.30 5.68
CA GLN A 124 -19.79 18.76 6.85
C GLN A 124 -18.70 17.74 6.48
N PHE A 125 -18.96 16.92 5.47
CA PHE A 125 -17.95 16.04 4.91
C PHE A 125 -16.79 16.83 4.30
N ALA A 126 -17.06 17.87 3.50
CA ALA A 126 -16.00 18.69 2.90
C ALA A 126 -15.10 19.35 3.96
N GLU A 127 -15.66 19.78 5.09
CA GLU A 127 -14.88 20.29 6.23
C GLU A 127 -14.01 19.20 6.88
N SER A 128 -14.51 17.96 6.94
CA SER A 128 -13.78 16.81 7.50
C SER A 128 -12.70 16.29 6.54
N ALA A 129 -12.98 16.34 5.24
CA ALA A 129 -12.07 15.98 4.16
C ALA A 129 -10.93 17.00 3.96
N ASP A 130 -11.07 18.23 4.47
CA ASP A 130 -9.99 19.24 4.49
C ASP A 130 -8.99 19.03 5.65
N SER A 131 -9.01 17.86 6.29
CA SER A 131 -8.10 17.53 7.38
C SER A 131 -6.66 17.27 6.90
N GLU A 132 -5.68 17.66 7.74
CA GLU A 132 -4.26 17.40 7.46
C GLU A 132 -3.95 15.90 7.33
N ASP A 133 -4.68 15.06 8.06
CA ASP A 133 -4.53 13.61 8.03
C ASP A 133 -4.98 13.02 6.69
N LEU A 134 -6.15 13.42 6.16
CA LEU A 134 -6.61 12.96 4.84
C LEU A 134 -5.71 13.49 3.71
N SER A 135 -5.26 14.74 3.81
CA SER A 135 -4.32 15.31 2.83
C SER A 135 -3.02 14.52 2.79
N THR A 136 -2.46 14.19 3.96
CA THR A 136 -1.22 13.40 4.06
C THR A 136 -1.42 12.00 3.51
N ALA A 137 -2.51 11.32 3.90
CA ALA A 137 -2.84 10.00 3.42
C ALA A 137 -3.02 9.97 1.88
N SER A 138 -3.68 10.99 1.33
CA SER A 138 -3.88 11.13 -0.12
C SER A 138 -2.56 11.34 -0.87
N ASP A 139 -1.65 12.15 -0.32
CA ASP A 139 -0.32 12.36 -0.90
C ASP A 139 0.52 11.08 -0.89
N GLU A 140 0.49 10.32 0.21
CA GLU A 140 1.19 9.03 0.36
C GLU A 140 0.63 7.98 -0.61
N LEU A 141 -0.69 7.85 -0.71
CA LEU A 141 -1.34 6.97 -1.68
C LEU A 141 -1.01 7.36 -3.12
N SER A 142 -1.00 8.66 -3.43
CA SER A 142 -0.64 9.15 -4.76
C SER A 142 0.82 8.89 -5.11
N ALA A 143 1.74 9.09 -4.15
CA ALA A 143 3.16 8.80 -4.34
C ALA A 143 3.37 7.30 -4.57
N PHE A 144 2.76 6.47 -3.73
CA PHE A 144 2.86 5.01 -3.83
C PHE A 144 2.33 4.50 -5.17
N THR A 145 1.13 4.93 -5.58
CA THR A 145 0.54 4.50 -6.86
C THR A 145 1.38 4.95 -8.05
N THR A 146 1.93 6.17 -8.02
CA THR A 146 2.84 6.66 -9.08
C THR A 146 4.12 5.83 -9.18
N GLU A 147 4.66 5.39 -8.05
CA GLU A 147 5.92 4.63 -8.02
C GLU A 147 5.74 3.14 -8.33
N ASN A 148 4.56 2.57 -8.05
CA ASN A 148 4.36 1.11 -8.02
C ASN A 148 3.29 0.58 -8.99
N CYS A 149 2.38 1.41 -9.49
CA CYS A 149 1.24 0.97 -10.32
C CYS A 149 1.44 1.18 -11.84
N GLU A 150 2.69 1.12 -12.33
CA GLU A 150 3.05 1.29 -13.75
C GLU A 150 2.70 0.10 -14.67
#